data_AF-A0A2V8E8W7-F1
#
_entry.id   AF-A0A2V8E8W7-F1
#
_cell.length_a   1.000
_cell.length_b   1.000
_cell.length_c   1.000
_cell.angle_alpha   90.00
_cell.angle_beta   90.00
_cell.angle_gamma   90.00
#
_symmetry.space_group_name_H-M   'P 1'
#
loop_
_entity.id
_entity.type
_entity.pdbx_description
1 polymer ?
#
loop_
_entity_poly.entity_id
_entity_poly.type
_entity_poly.pdbx_seq_one_letter_code
_entity_poly.pdbx_strand_id
1 'polypeptide(L)'
;MTVAGTIVVCGLSAALLAQPQDDARGSFTAWLDGVRAEALTRGIRHEIVERALGDLEEPVAVVIERDRAQTERVLPLEAYLTRRLTPTVVRTGREMMALHHPTLSQV
;
A
#
# COMPACT_ATOMS: atom_id res chain seq x y z
N MET A 1 -67.56 11.49 9.90
CA MET A 1 -66.77 12.31 8.96
C MET A 1 -65.77 13.12 9.77
N THR A 2 -64.48 12.75 9.70
CA THR A 2 -63.26 13.59 9.77
C THR A 2 -63.08 14.51 11.01
N VAL A 3 -61.97 14.55 11.74
CA VAL A 3 -60.56 14.47 11.34
C VAL A 3 -59.71 13.99 12.53
N ALA A 4 -58.76 13.08 12.26
CA ALA A 4 -57.65 12.71 13.14
C ALA A 4 -56.50 13.72 13.03
N GLY A 5 -55.73 13.93 14.10
CA GLY A 5 -54.61 14.87 14.08
C GLY A 5 -53.58 14.60 15.18
N THR A 6 -53.01 13.40 15.19
CA THR A 6 -51.85 13.06 16.01
C THR A 6 -50.58 13.54 15.28
N ILE A 7 -49.97 14.62 15.77
CA ILE A 7 -48.66 15.07 15.32
C ILE A 7 -47.61 14.13 15.90
N VAL A 8 -47.07 13.24 15.05
CA VAL A 8 -45.91 12.41 15.37
C VAL A 8 -44.64 13.23 15.13
N VAL A 9 -43.76 13.13 16.11
CA VAL A 9 -42.43 13.75 16.24
C VAL A 9 -41.55 13.51 15.00
N CYS A 10 -41.13 14.58 14.33
CA CYS A 10 -39.97 14.57 13.44
C CYS A 10 -38.76 15.12 14.19
N GLY A 11 -38.08 14.24 14.93
CA GLY A 11 -36.74 14.52 15.45
C GLY A 11 -35.76 14.59 14.28
N LEU A 12 -35.28 15.79 13.98
CA LEU A 12 -34.21 16.05 13.02
C LEU A 12 -32.88 15.53 13.58
N SER A 13 -32.68 14.22 13.57
CA SER A 13 -31.35 13.63 13.80
C SER A 13 -30.56 13.70 12.50
N ALA A 14 -29.86 14.81 12.29
CA ALA A 14 -28.81 14.92 11.28
C ALA A 14 -27.59 14.09 11.71
N ALA A 15 -27.73 12.76 11.67
CA ALA A 15 -26.62 11.81 11.62
C ALA A 15 -26.37 11.44 10.15
N LEU A 16 -26.09 12.46 9.34
CA LEU A 16 -25.58 12.37 7.98
C LEU A 16 -24.15 12.92 8.13
N LEU A 17 -23.06 12.18 8.19
CA LEU A 17 -22.64 11.02 7.41
C LEU A 17 -21.65 10.19 8.26
N ALA A 18 -22.07 9.05 8.78
CA ALA A 18 -21.14 7.96 9.07
C ALA A 18 -21.37 6.92 7.97
N GLN A 19 -20.76 7.11 6.81
CA GLN A 19 -20.67 6.02 5.84
C GLN A 19 -19.45 5.18 6.20
N PRO A 20 -19.60 3.93 6.68
CA PRO A 20 -18.56 2.95 6.47
C PRO A 20 -18.48 2.74 4.95
N GLN A 21 -17.56 3.45 4.29
CA GLN A 21 -17.25 3.16 2.90
C GLN A 21 -16.30 1.96 2.85
N ASP A 22 -16.83 0.74 2.94
CA ASP A 22 -16.05 -0.45 2.58
C ASP A 22 -16.84 -1.58 1.91
N ASP A 23 -18.06 -1.33 1.40
CA ASP A 23 -18.88 -2.38 0.77
C ASP A 23 -18.83 -2.39 -0.78
N ALA A 24 -18.01 -1.54 -1.42
CA ALA A 24 -17.88 -1.51 -2.88
C ALA A 24 -16.60 -2.17 -3.43
N ARG A 25 -15.62 -2.46 -2.56
CA ARG A 25 -14.39 -3.16 -2.92
C ARG A 25 -14.45 -4.52 -2.24
N GLY A 26 -14.36 -5.60 -3.01
CA GLY A 26 -14.36 -6.96 -2.45
C GLY A 26 -13.28 -7.15 -1.37
N SER A 27 -13.43 -8.17 -0.53
CA SER A 27 -12.49 -8.44 0.57
C SER A 27 -11.06 -8.68 0.06
N PHE A 28 -10.07 -8.45 0.93
CA PHE A 28 -8.67 -8.77 0.63
C PHE A 28 -8.49 -10.24 0.21
N THR A 29 -9.17 -11.16 0.90
CA THR A 29 -9.17 -12.58 0.55
C THR A 29 -9.67 -12.83 -0.87
N ALA A 30 -10.79 -12.20 -1.26
CA ALA A 30 -11.34 -12.37 -2.61
C ALA A 30 -10.40 -11.82 -3.70
N TRP A 31 -9.73 -10.69 -3.42
CA TRP A 31 -8.70 -10.17 -4.30
C TRP A 31 -7.49 -11.13 -4.39
N LEU A 32 -7.03 -11.65 -3.25
CA LEU A 32 -5.88 -12.54 -3.18
C LEU A 32 -6.14 -13.87 -3.89
N ASP A 33 -7.36 -14.40 -3.83
CA ASP A 33 -7.77 -15.59 -4.60
C ASP A 33 -7.69 -15.34 -6.11
N GLY A 34 -8.08 -14.15 -6.57
CA GLY A 34 -7.88 -13.73 -7.95
C GLY A 34 -6.40 -13.71 -8.35
N VAL A 35 -5.53 -13.17 -7.49
CA VAL A 35 -4.07 -13.16 -7.71
C VAL A 35 -3.49 -14.58 -7.75
N ARG A 36 -3.94 -15.48 -6.88
CA ARG A 36 -3.53 -16.90 -6.87
C ARG A 36 -3.95 -17.58 -8.18
N ALA A 37 -5.18 -17.39 -8.63
CA ALA A 37 -5.68 -17.95 -9.89
C ALA A 37 -4.90 -17.43 -11.12
N GLU A 38 -4.57 -16.14 -11.13
CA GLU A 38 -3.75 -15.54 -12.17
C GLU A 38 -2.33 -16.14 -12.20
N ALA A 39 -1.69 -16.29 -11.03
CA ALA A 39 -0.36 -16.88 -10.91
C ALA A 39 -0.31 -18.31 -11.47
N LEU A 40 -1.32 -19.13 -11.16
CA LEU A 40 -1.44 -20.49 -11.69
C LEU A 40 -1.63 -20.49 -13.21
N THR A 41 -2.45 -19.58 -13.74
CA THR A 41 -2.69 -19.43 -15.19
C THR A 41 -1.41 -19.04 -15.94
N ARG A 42 -0.53 -18.27 -15.29
CA ARG A 42 0.79 -17.88 -15.80
C ARG A 42 1.85 -18.98 -15.67
N GLY A 43 1.49 -20.17 -15.15
CA GLY A 43 2.36 -21.33 -15.04
C GLY A 43 3.23 -21.37 -13.78
N ILE A 44 2.93 -20.55 -12.76
CA ILE A 44 3.58 -20.65 -11.46
C ILE A 44 3.07 -21.92 -10.77
N ARG A 45 3.98 -22.77 -10.29
CA ARG A 45 3.61 -24.03 -9.63
C ARG A 45 2.86 -23.77 -8.33
N HIS A 46 1.84 -24.58 -8.05
CA HIS A 46 0.94 -24.40 -6.92
C HIS A 46 1.69 -24.31 -5.58
N GLU A 47 2.70 -25.16 -5.35
CA GLU A 47 3.49 -25.15 -4.12
C GLU A 47 4.28 -23.85 -3.91
N ILE A 48 4.58 -23.11 -4.98
CA ILE A 48 5.22 -21.79 -4.91
C ILE A 48 4.20 -20.73 -4.50
N VAL A 49 2.99 -20.79 -5.08
CA VAL A 49 1.89 -19.87 -4.79
C VAL A 49 1.48 -20.01 -3.33
N GLU A 50 1.25 -21.23 -2.85
CA GLU A 50 0.87 -21.48 -1.45
C GLU A 50 1.97 -21.06 -0.48
N ARG A 51 3.23 -21.38 -0.77
CA ARG A 51 4.34 -20.96 0.11
C ARG A 51 4.53 -19.45 0.17
N ALA A 52 4.21 -18.73 -0.90
CA ALA A 52 4.40 -17.28 -0.95
C ALA A 52 3.18 -16.51 -0.42
N LEU A 53 1.96 -17.02 -0.63
CA LEU A 53 0.71 -16.29 -0.43
C LEU A 53 -0.27 -16.98 0.54
N GLY A 54 -0.01 -18.22 0.97
CA GLY A 54 -0.92 -19.02 1.78
C GLY A 54 -1.17 -18.44 3.18
N ASP A 55 -0.15 -17.86 3.80
CA ASP A 55 -0.21 -17.32 5.17
C ASP A 55 -0.68 -15.85 5.22
N LEU A 56 -1.12 -15.28 4.09
CA LEU A 56 -1.58 -13.88 4.02
C LEU A 56 -3.09 -13.81 4.30
N GLU A 57 -3.43 -13.34 5.50
CA GLU A 57 -4.84 -13.20 5.93
C GLU A 57 -5.40 -11.78 5.71
N GLU A 58 -4.58 -10.75 5.95
CA GLU A 58 -4.99 -9.34 5.94
C GLU A 58 -3.97 -8.44 5.23
N PRO A 59 -4.41 -7.28 4.69
CA PRO A 59 -3.49 -6.29 4.15
C PRO A 59 -2.55 -5.71 5.21
N VAL A 60 -1.31 -5.42 4.81
CA VAL A 60 -0.34 -4.77 5.70
C VAL A 60 -0.64 -3.26 5.80
N ALA A 61 -1.28 -2.84 6.89
CA ALA A 61 -1.75 -1.46 7.08
C ALA A 61 -0.65 -0.39 6.88
N VAL A 62 0.57 -0.62 7.38
CA VAL A 62 1.67 0.34 7.23
C VAL A 62 2.12 0.52 5.78
N VAL A 63 1.96 -0.51 4.94
CA VAL A 63 2.26 -0.41 3.50
C VAL A 63 1.23 0.48 2.82
N ILE A 64 -0.06 0.28 3.13
CA ILE A 64 -1.15 1.11 2.60
C ILE A 64 -1.01 2.56 3.05
N GLU A 65 -0.68 2.79 4.32
CA GLU A 65 -0.46 4.14 4.84
C GLU A 65 0.67 4.84 4.11
N ARG A 66 1.82 4.17 3.95
CA ARG A 66 2.98 4.73 3.24
C ARG A 66 2.70 4.99 1.77
N ASP A 67 1.97 4.10 1.11
CA ASP A 67 1.51 4.27 -0.27
C ASP A 67 0.63 5.52 -0.42
N ARG A 68 -0.38 5.67 0.44
CA ARG A 68 -1.24 6.86 0.47
C ARG A 68 -0.51 8.15 0.84
N ALA A 69 0.54 8.03 1.65
CA ALA A 69 1.36 9.14 2.08
C ALA A 69 2.46 9.53 1.06
N GLN A 70 2.53 8.89 -0.11
CA GLN A 70 3.42 9.29 -1.21
C GLN A 70 2.96 10.61 -1.84
N THR A 71 3.06 11.70 -1.09
CA THR A 71 3.00 13.04 -1.68
C THR A 71 4.24 13.21 -2.53
N GLU A 72 4.06 13.35 -3.85
CA GLU A 72 5.13 13.84 -4.71
C GLU A 72 5.57 15.22 -4.21
N ARG A 73 6.73 15.30 -3.58
CA ARG A 73 7.33 16.55 -3.13
C ARG A 73 8.49 16.91 -4.04
N VAL A 74 8.40 18.07 -4.67
CA VAL A 74 9.52 18.63 -5.42
C VAL A 74 10.56 19.13 -4.41
N LEU A 75 11.73 18.50 -4.39
CA LEU A 75 12.90 18.99 -3.66
C LEU A 75 13.76 19.85 -4.60
N PRO A 76 14.27 21.01 -4.15
CA PRO A 76 15.38 21.66 -4.84
C PRO A 76 16.56 20.70 -4.97
N LEU A 77 17.28 20.77 -6.10
CA LEU A 77 18.38 19.87 -6.41
C LEU A 77 19.45 19.89 -5.32
N GLU A 78 19.80 21.07 -4.82
CA GLU A 78 20.83 21.26 -3.81
C GLU A 78 20.42 20.61 -2.48
N ALA A 79 19.14 20.70 -2.11
CA ALA A 79 18.60 20.07 -0.92
C ALA A 79 18.61 18.53 -1.05
N TYR A 80 18.33 18.02 -2.25
CA TYR A 80 18.43 16.59 -2.54
C TYR A 80 19.87 16.09 -2.42
N LEU A 81 20.82 16.76 -3.08
CA LEU A 81 22.23 16.39 -3.06
C LEU A 81 22.80 16.42 -1.64
N THR A 82 22.49 17.47 -0.87
CA THR A 82 22.92 17.59 0.54
C THR A 82 22.40 16.44 1.39
N ARG A 83 21.15 16.01 1.20
CA ARG A 83 20.56 14.88 1.93
C ARG A 83 21.13 13.54 1.50
N ARG A 84 21.45 13.37 0.21
CA ARG A 84 21.83 12.08 -0.36
C ARG A 84 23.34 11.81 -0.30
N LEU A 85 24.17 12.85 -0.48
CA LEU A 85 25.63 12.74 -0.57
C LEU A 85 26.31 13.09 0.74
N THR A 86 25.95 12.39 1.82
CA THR A 86 26.59 12.59 3.12
C THR A 86 28.03 12.05 3.11
N PRO A 87 28.92 12.54 3.99
CA PRO A 87 30.29 12.02 4.09
C PRO A 87 30.36 10.51 4.33
N THR A 88 29.38 9.95 5.07
CA THR A 88 29.26 8.50 5.29
C THR A 88 28.95 7.77 3.99
N VAL A 89 27.98 8.24 3.20
CA VAL A 89 27.65 7.64 1.90
C VAL A 89 28.85 7.65 0.97
N VAL A 90 29.60 8.77 0.91
CA VAL A 90 30.80 8.88 0.06
C VAL A 90 31.90 7.92 0.51
N ARG A 91 32.15 7.83 1.82
CA ARG A 91 33.16 6.92 2.38
C ARG A 91 32.79 5.46 2.07
N THR A 92 31.57 5.05 2.38
CA THR A 92 31.08 3.70 2.10
C THR A 92 31.14 3.39 0.60
N GLY A 93 30.79 4.35 -0.27
CA GLY A 93 30.90 4.16 -1.71
C GLY A 93 32.33 3.85 -2.17
N ARG A 94 33.33 4.56 -1.64
CA ARG A 94 34.75 4.30 -1.94
C ARG A 94 35.22 2.94 -1.42
N GLU A 95 34.81 2.58 -0.21
CA GLU A 95 35.12 1.28 0.39
C GLU A 95 34.54 0.13 -0.45
N MET A 96 33.27 0.25 -0.85
CA MET A 96 32.60 -0.75 -1.70
C MET A 96 33.20 -0.82 -3.11
N MET A 97 33.61 0.33 -3.68
CA MET A 97 34.30 0.34 -4.97
C MET A 97 35.63 -0.41 -4.91
N ALA A 98 36.42 -0.22 -3.85
CA ALA A 98 37.68 -0.93 -3.67
C ALA A 98 37.44 -2.44 -3.43
N LEU A 99 36.46 -2.77 -2.58
CA LEU A 99 36.12 -4.15 -2.23
C LEU A 99 35.63 -4.95 -3.44
N HIS A 100 34.78 -4.34 -4.27
CA HIS A 100 34.14 -5.01 -5.41
C HIS A 100 34.78 -4.68 -6.76
N HIS A 101 35.95 -4.02 -6.79
CA HIS A 101 36.63 -3.64 -8.02
C HIS A 101 36.71 -4.77 -9.06
N PRO A 102 37.09 -6.02 -8.71
CA PRO A 102 37.16 -7.10 -9.70
C PRO A 102 35.80 -7.37 -10.38
N THR A 103 34.71 -7.43 -9.62
CA THR A 103 33.36 -7.63 -10.16
C THR A 103 32.89 -6.42 -10.95
N LEU A 104 33.13 -5.21 -10.44
CA LEU A 104 32.76 -3.96 -11.10
C LEU A 104 33.51 -3.75 -12.42
N SER A 105 34.70 -4.34 -12.59
CA SER A 105 35.45 -4.31 -13.86
C SER A 105 34.92 -5.27 -14.93
N GLN A 106 33.90 -6.08 -14.61
CA GLN A 106 33.32 -7.10 -15.50
C GLN A 106 31.90 -6.77 -15.96
N VAL A 107 31.30 -5.69 -15.47
CA VAL A 107 29.96 -5.20 -15.85
C VAL A 107 30.06 -3.94 -16.69
#